data_AF-A0A2C8FF02-F1
#
_entry.id   AF-A0A2C8FF02-F1
#
_cell.length_a   1.000
_cell.length_b   1.000
_cell.length_c   1.000
_cell.angle_alpha   90.00
_cell.angle_beta   90.00
_cell.angle_gamma   90.00
#
_symmetry.space_group_name_H-M   'P 1'
#
loop_
_entity.id
_entity.type
_entity.pdbx_description
1 polymer ?
#
loop_
_entity_poly.entity_id
_entity_poly.type
_entity_poly.pdbx_seq_one_letter_code
_entity_poly.pdbx_strand_id
1 'polypeptide(L)'
;MGVDFDACGLNRACLNYPLAYRYLFSFHADEVRQWVPNGSHVEVWSHHKYPSVNHVKLPIRVSGGGSAVPAIYAALLKWGYHKIVLAGVPLSGPYKDLFFPSFQRLYRELSPAVRSLSGNTLDLFGPPTKEWLNDIC
;
A
#
# COMPACT_ATOMS: atom_id res chain seq x y z
N MET A 1 16.93 -11.39 16.81
CA MET A 1 15.95 -12.02 15.91
C MET A 1 15.53 -10.94 14.93
N GLY A 2 15.66 -11.18 13.63
CA GLY A 2 15.37 -10.16 12.61
C GLY A 2 13.89 -9.77 12.62
N VAL A 3 13.59 -8.55 12.21
CA VAL A 3 12.21 -8.10 12.00
C VAL A 3 11.57 -9.00 10.94
N ASP A 4 10.51 -9.71 11.32
CA ASP A 4 9.68 -10.44 10.36
C ASP A 4 8.94 -9.40 9.49
N PHE A 5 9.06 -9.52 8.17
CA PHE A 5 8.47 -8.57 7.24
C PHE A 5 7.74 -9.31 6.13
N ASP A 6 6.61 -8.77 5.73
CA ASP A 6 5.84 -9.24 4.58
C ASP A 6 5.89 -8.18 3.46
N ALA A 7 6.02 -8.64 2.22
CA ALA A 7 6.03 -7.78 1.04
C ALA A 7 4.64 -7.75 0.37
N CYS A 8 4.11 -6.54 0.18
CA CYS A 8 2.84 -6.30 -0.52
C CYS A 8 3.08 -5.58 -1.85
N GLY A 9 2.63 -6.19 -2.95
CA GLY A 9 2.69 -5.60 -4.27
C GLY A 9 1.62 -4.53 -4.46
N LEU A 10 1.95 -3.43 -5.13
CA LEU A 10 0.99 -2.40 -5.54
C LEU A 10 0.94 -2.29 -7.08
N ASN A 11 -0.21 -2.62 -7.65
CA ASN A 11 -0.51 -2.60 -9.09
C ASN A 11 0.43 -3.51 -9.93
N ARG A 12 0.26 -3.53 -11.26
CA ARG A 12 1.08 -4.33 -12.19
C ARG A 12 2.57 -4.10 -12.03
N ALA A 13 2.98 -2.87 -11.72
CA ALA A 13 4.38 -2.47 -11.69
C ALA A 13 5.21 -3.32 -10.72
N CYS A 14 4.62 -3.82 -9.63
CA CYS A 14 5.35 -4.65 -8.67
C CYS A 14 5.71 -6.04 -9.23
N LEU A 15 5.00 -6.53 -10.25
CA LEU A 15 5.27 -7.84 -10.86
C LEU A 15 6.58 -7.89 -11.65
N ASN A 16 7.17 -6.73 -11.93
CA ASN A 16 8.49 -6.64 -12.55
C ASN A 16 9.64 -6.90 -11.55
N TYR A 17 9.33 -7.03 -10.25
CA TYR A 17 10.33 -7.28 -9.21
C TYR A 17 10.24 -8.73 -8.74
N PRO A 18 11.36 -9.46 -8.64
CA PRO A 18 11.39 -10.88 -8.27
C PRO A 18 11.27 -11.05 -6.74
N LEU A 19 10.18 -10.55 -6.17
CA LEU A 19 9.85 -10.71 -4.75
C LEU A 19 8.70 -11.68 -4.58
N ALA A 20 8.76 -12.49 -3.52
CA ALA A 20 7.64 -13.31 -3.09
C ALA A 20 6.60 -12.42 -2.41
N TYR A 21 5.67 -11.88 -3.19
CA TYR A 21 4.56 -11.09 -2.64
C TYR A 21 3.53 -12.01 -2.02
N ARG A 22 3.27 -11.82 -0.72
CA ARG A 22 2.19 -12.51 -0.02
C ARG A 22 0.82 -11.92 -0.35
N TYR A 23 0.79 -10.62 -0.68
CA TYR A 23 -0.41 -9.90 -1.03
C TYR A 23 -0.19 -8.94 -2.22
N LEU A 24 -1.22 -8.71 -3.03
CA LEU A 24 -1.18 -7.80 -4.17
C LEU A 24 -2.43 -6.91 -4.22
N PHE A 25 -2.22 -5.60 -4.15
CA PHE A 25 -3.30 -4.62 -4.24
C PHE A 25 -3.35 -3.93 -5.58
N SER A 26 -4.56 -3.75 -6.11
CA SER A 26 -4.78 -2.84 -7.22
C SER A 26 -6.15 -2.19 -7.13
N PHE A 27 -6.21 -0.94 -7.55
CA PHE A 27 -7.45 -0.24 -7.83
C PHE A 27 -8.24 -0.91 -8.98
N HIS A 28 -7.53 -1.54 -9.91
CA HIS A 28 -8.06 -2.24 -11.08
C HIS A 28 -8.02 -3.75 -10.85
N ALA A 29 -9.00 -4.21 -10.08
CA ALA A 29 -9.02 -5.56 -9.56
C ALA A 29 -9.14 -6.66 -10.63
N ASP A 30 -9.88 -6.39 -11.72
CA ASP A 30 -10.01 -7.30 -12.85
C ASP A 30 -8.69 -7.51 -13.60
N GLU A 31 -7.84 -6.47 -13.64
CA GLU A 31 -6.57 -6.52 -14.36
C GLU A 31 -5.53 -7.35 -13.61
N VAL A 32 -5.56 -7.33 -12.27
CA VAL A 32 -4.61 -8.08 -11.43
C VAL A 32 -4.59 -9.56 -11.77
N ARG A 33 -5.77 -10.18 -11.92
CA ARG A 33 -5.87 -11.63 -12.18
C ARG A 33 -5.22 -12.06 -13.49
N GLN A 34 -5.12 -11.16 -14.47
CA GLN A 34 -4.46 -11.44 -15.74
C GLN A 34 -2.94 -11.40 -15.64
N TRP A 35 -2.40 -10.78 -14.58
CA TRP A 35 -0.98 -10.52 -14.47
C TRP A 35 -0.29 -11.41 -13.44
N VAL A 36 -1.01 -11.99 -12.49
CA VAL A 36 -0.37 -12.80 -11.46
C VAL A 36 -0.05 -14.21 -11.99
N PRO A 37 1.18 -14.71 -11.78
CA PRO A 37 1.53 -16.09 -12.07
C PRO A 37 0.62 -17.09 -11.37
N ASN A 38 0.31 -18.19 -12.04
CA ASN A 38 -0.43 -19.31 -11.45
C ASN A 38 0.29 -19.83 -10.19
N GLY A 39 -0.44 -19.94 -9.07
CA GLY A 39 0.06 -20.44 -7.79
C GLY A 39 0.31 -19.36 -6.72
N SER A 40 0.22 -18.07 -7.05
CA SER A 40 0.29 -17.00 -6.06
C SER A 40 -1.01 -16.90 -5.24
N HIS A 41 -0.89 -16.73 -3.92
CA HIS A 41 -2.02 -16.29 -3.09
C HIS A 41 -2.21 -14.78 -3.29
N VAL A 42 -3.30 -14.41 -3.96
CA VAL A 42 -3.59 -13.01 -4.31
C VAL A 42 -4.92 -12.60 -3.70
N GLU A 43 -4.87 -11.80 -2.66
CA GLU A 43 -6.05 -11.08 -2.18
C GLU A 43 -6.20 -9.77 -2.93
N VAL A 44 -7.21 -9.67 -3.78
CA VAL A 44 -7.53 -8.43 -4.50
C VAL A 44 -8.57 -7.64 -3.71
N TRP A 45 -8.24 -6.38 -3.42
CA TRP A 45 -9.12 -5.44 -2.72
C TRP A 45 -9.46 -4.26 -3.61
N SER A 46 -10.74 -3.93 -3.70
CA SER A 46 -11.21 -2.75 -4.45
C SER A 46 -12.19 -1.92 -3.64
N HIS A 47 -12.21 -0.62 -3.93
CA HIS A 47 -13.24 0.32 -3.45
C HIS A 47 -14.50 0.25 -4.33
N HIS A 48 -14.43 -0.40 -5.49
CA HIS A 48 -15.57 -0.73 -6.34
C HIS A 48 -15.96 -2.21 -6.20
N LYS A 49 -17.24 -2.52 -6.36
CA LYS A 49 -17.73 -3.90 -6.32
C LYS A 49 -17.60 -4.54 -7.70
N TYR A 50 -16.81 -5.61 -7.79
CA TYR A 50 -16.67 -6.42 -9.00
C TYR A 50 -17.04 -7.88 -8.69
N PRO A 51 -17.69 -8.61 -9.62
CA PRO A 51 -18.08 -10.03 -9.40
C PRO A 51 -16.89 -10.96 -9.13
N SER A 52 -15.71 -10.59 -9.63
CA SER A 52 -14.45 -11.32 -9.54
C SER A 52 -13.65 -10.99 -8.27
N VAL A 53 -14.12 -10.12 -7.37
CA VAL A 53 -13.30 -9.60 -6.27
C VAL A 53 -13.79 -10.12 -4.93
N ASN A 54 -12.92 -10.83 -4.23
CA ASN A 54 -13.25 -11.53 -2.98
C ASN A 54 -13.55 -10.58 -1.81
N HIS A 55 -13.02 -9.35 -1.82
CA HIS A 55 -13.15 -8.42 -0.69
C HIS A 55 -13.51 -6.99 -1.14
N VAL A 56 -14.72 -6.52 -0.76
CA VAL A 56 -15.17 -5.13 -0.98
C VAL A 56 -15.97 -4.63 0.23
N LYS A 57 -15.29 -3.83 1.06
CA LYS A 57 -15.72 -2.52 1.60
C LYS A 57 -14.69 -2.09 2.64
N LEU A 58 -13.70 -1.31 2.22
CA LEU A 58 -13.04 -0.43 3.18
C LEU A 58 -14.06 0.67 3.53
N PRO A 59 -14.34 0.98 4.81
CA PRO A 59 -15.25 2.08 5.22
C PRO A 59 -14.70 3.48 4.92
N ILE A 60 -13.77 3.54 3.96
CA ILE A 60 -12.83 4.62 3.77
C ILE A 60 -13.45 5.53 2.73
N ARG A 61 -14.07 6.61 3.20
CA ARG A 61 -14.44 7.79 2.41
C ARG A 61 -13.20 8.56 1.95
N VAL A 62 -12.15 7.87 1.52
CA VAL A 62 -10.95 8.52 1.01
C VAL A 62 -11.02 8.42 -0.50
N SER A 63 -11.62 9.42 -1.11
CA SER A 63 -11.35 9.74 -2.51
C SER A 63 -9.92 10.27 -2.60
N GLY A 64 -9.06 9.56 -3.33
CA GLY A 64 -7.69 9.98 -3.68
C GLY A 64 -6.55 9.21 -2.98
N GLY A 65 -5.32 9.36 -3.49
CA GLY A 65 -4.11 8.70 -2.97
C GLY A 65 -3.59 7.49 -3.78
N GLY A 66 -4.25 7.14 -4.88
CA GLY A 66 -3.92 5.95 -5.69
C GLY A 66 -4.10 4.63 -4.94
N SER A 67 -3.58 3.52 -5.47
CA SER A 67 -3.68 2.18 -4.85
C SER A 67 -2.95 2.05 -3.50
N ALA A 68 -2.05 2.99 -3.17
CA ALA A 68 -1.25 2.92 -1.95
C ALA A 68 -2.06 3.21 -0.68
N VAL A 69 -2.93 4.23 -0.67
CA VAL A 69 -3.76 4.54 0.51
C VAL A 69 -4.68 3.38 0.93
N PRO A 70 -5.50 2.77 0.05
CA PRO A 70 -6.33 1.64 0.46
C PRO A 70 -5.49 0.43 0.90
N ALA A 71 -4.31 0.22 0.31
CA ALA A 71 -3.39 -0.84 0.75
C ALA A 71 -2.86 -0.60 2.17
N ILE A 72 -2.49 0.64 2.51
CA ILE A 72 -2.08 1.02 3.86
C ILE A 72 -3.17 0.63 4.86
N TYR A 73 -4.41 1.03 4.59
CA TYR A 73 -5.51 0.74 5.51
C TYR A 73 -5.87 -0.73 5.60
N ALA A 74 -5.82 -1.48 4.51
CA ALA A 74 -6.03 -2.93 4.55
C ALA A 74 -4.95 -3.60 5.43
N ALA A 75 -3.69 -3.20 5.29
CA ALA A 75 -2.62 -3.68 6.13
C ALA A 75 -2.84 -3.36 7.62
N LEU A 76 -3.19 -2.11 7.94
CA LEU A 76 -3.43 -1.70 9.34
C LEU A 76 -4.67 -2.36 9.95
N LEU A 77 -5.81 -2.36 9.24
CA LEU A 77 -7.11 -2.69 9.82
C LEU A 77 -7.55 -4.14 9.63
N LYS A 78 -7.00 -4.85 8.63
CA LYS A 78 -7.42 -6.22 8.29
C LYS A 78 -6.35 -7.26 8.55
N TRP A 79 -5.09 -6.91 8.28
CA TRP A 79 -4.00 -7.86 8.42
C TRP A 79 -3.19 -7.68 9.71
N GLY A 80 -3.48 -6.64 10.49
CA GLY A 80 -2.87 -6.44 11.81
C GLY A 80 -1.43 -5.94 11.77
N TYR A 81 -0.99 -5.30 10.67
CA TYR A 81 0.31 -4.65 10.66
C TYR A 81 0.27 -3.37 11.47
N HIS A 82 1.36 -3.10 12.20
CA HIS A 82 1.52 -1.88 13.00
C HIS A 82 2.45 -0.86 12.35
N LYS A 83 3.25 -1.31 11.36
CA LYS A 83 4.26 -0.51 10.67
C LYS A 83 4.25 -0.81 9.19
N ILE A 84 4.27 0.25 8.39
CA ILE A 84 4.19 0.17 6.93
C ILE A 84 5.30 1.04 6.33
N VAL A 85 6.04 0.45 5.40
CA VAL A 85 7.07 1.15 4.62
C VAL A 85 6.60 1.25 3.16
N LEU A 86 6.43 2.48 2.68
CA LEU A 86 6.15 2.75 1.28
C LEU A 86 7.44 2.70 0.46
N ALA A 87 7.58 1.69 -0.38
CA ALA A 87 8.70 1.55 -1.31
C ALA A 87 8.18 1.65 -2.74
N GLY A 88 8.54 2.73 -3.47
CA GLY A 88 8.12 2.92 -4.85
C GLY A 88 6.81 3.70 -5.02
N VAL A 89 6.51 4.63 -4.10
CA VAL A 89 5.39 5.58 -4.20
C VAL A 89 5.91 7.03 -4.31
N PRO A 90 6.77 7.36 -5.30
CA PRO A 90 7.36 8.68 -5.37
C PRO A 90 6.36 9.78 -5.75
N LEU A 91 5.23 9.41 -6.37
CA LEU A 91 4.20 10.28 -6.96
C LEU A 91 4.82 11.42 -7.78
N SER A 92 4.92 11.26 -9.11
CA SER A 92 5.51 12.27 -9.99
C SER A 92 4.52 12.76 -11.06
N GLY A 93 4.82 13.92 -11.63
CA GLY A 93 4.01 14.55 -12.67
C GLY A 93 2.54 14.74 -12.25
N PRO A 94 1.57 14.51 -13.15
CA PRO A 94 0.15 14.78 -12.85
C PRO A 94 -0.42 13.92 -11.71
N TYR A 95 0.19 12.76 -11.43
CA TYR A 95 -0.23 11.90 -10.32
C TYR A 95 0.16 12.47 -8.96
N LYS A 96 1.20 13.31 -8.89
CA LYS A 96 1.53 14.05 -7.66
C LYS A 96 0.36 14.95 -7.28
N ASP A 97 -0.08 15.80 -8.19
CA ASP A 97 -1.13 16.79 -7.92
C ASP A 97 -2.47 16.12 -7.61
N LEU A 98 -2.75 14.97 -8.25
CA LEU A 98 -3.99 14.23 -8.03
C LEU A 98 -4.03 13.46 -6.71
N PHE A 99 -2.91 12.84 -6.29
CA PHE A 99 -2.91 11.88 -5.19
C PHE A 99 -2.21 12.36 -3.92
N PHE A 100 -1.18 13.20 -4.04
CA PHE A 100 -0.42 13.68 -2.89
C PHE A 100 -1.27 14.46 -1.87
N PRO A 101 -2.26 15.28 -2.26
CA PRO A 101 -3.15 15.95 -1.30
C PRO A 101 -3.86 14.99 -0.34
N SER A 102 -4.13 13.75 -0.77
CA SER A 102 -4.75 12.74 0.09
C SER A 102 -3.78 12.27 1.17
N PHE A 103 -2.50 12.08 0.85
CA PHE A 103 -1.48 11.75 1.84
C PHE A 103 -1.29 12.89 2.85
N GLN A 104 -1.28 14.14 2.39
CA GLN A 104 -1.18 15.30 3.28
C GLN A 104 -2.37 15.38 4.24
N ARG A 105 -3.60 15.17 3.75
CA ARG A 105 -4.81 15.15 4.58
C ARG A 105 -4.76 14.05 5.65
N LEU A 106 -4.25 12.86 5.28
CA LEU A 106 -4.18 11.69 6.15
C LEU A 106 -2.91 11.65 7.01
N TYR A 107 -1.99 12.61 6.86
CA TYR A 107 -0.68 12.56 7.49
C TYR A 107 -0.77 12.35 9.01
N ARG A 108 -1.63 13.09 9.71
CA ARG A 108 -1.75 12.98 11.18
C ARG A 108 -2.19 11.59 11.63
N GLU A 109 -3.01 10.92 10.84
CA GLU A 109 -3.52 9.58 11.12
C GLU A 109 -2.48 8.51 10.80
N LEU A 110 -1.76 8.67 9.68
CA LEU A 110 -0.86 7.66 9.16
C LEU A 110 0.58 7.79 9.68
N SER A 111 1.03 8.98 10.08
CA SER A 111 2.42 9.23 10.46
C SER A 111 2.96 8.42 11.66
N PRO A 112 2.14 7.90 12.60
CA PRO A 112 2.66 6.99 13.61
C PRO A 112 3.14 5.66 13.01
N ALA A 113 2.40 5.15 12.02
CA ALA A 113 2.55 3.79 11.49
C ALA A 113 3.17 3.73 10.07
N VAL A 114 3.35 4.86 9.39
CA VAL A 114 3.81 4.90 7.99
C VAL A 114 5.14 5.63 7.86
N ARG A 115 6.08 5.01 7.14
CA ARG A 115 7.32 5.61 6.65
C ARG A 115 7.45 5.36 5.15
N SER A 116 8.33 6.09 4.48
CA SER A 116 8.55 5.93 3.03
C SER A 116 10.03 5.91 2.68
N LEU A 117 10.35 5.27 1.57
CA LEU A 117 11.69 5.20 0.98
C LEU A 117 11.78 5.97 -0.35
N SER A 118 10.72 6.66 -0.80
CA SER A 118 10.69 7.23 -2.15
C SER A 118 9.91 8.53 -2.30
N GLY A 119 10.51 9.50 -3.00
CA GLY A 119 9.88 10.72 -3.52
C GLY A 119 9.10 11.54 -2.50
N ASN A 120 7.98 12.14 -2.91
CA ASN A 120 7.25 13.10 -2.05
C ASN A 120 6.68 12.47 -0.78
N THR A 121 6.44 11.15 -0.78
CA THR A 121 5.99 10.46 0.44
C THR A 121 7.13 10.27 1.45
N LEU A 122 8.39 10.20 0.99
CA LEU A 122 9.56 10.25 1.88
C LEU A 122 9.67 11.62 2.54
N ASP A 123 9.49 12.71 1.78
CA ASP A 123 9.51 14.06 2.34
C ASP A 123 8.42 14.28 3.39
N LEU A 124 7.25 13.66 3.19
CA LEU A 124 6.11 13.78 4.10
C LEU A 124 6.25 12.91 5.35
N PHE A 125 6.54 11.62 5.21
CA PHE A 125 6.53 10.66 6.33
C PHE A 125 7.89 10.43 6.97
N GLY A 126 8.97 10.80 6.28
CA GLY A 126 10.34 10.47 6.67
C GLY A 126 10.72 9.01 6.38
N PRO A 127 12.02 8.69 6.46
CA PRO A 127 12.53 7.35 6.25
C PRO A 127 12.25 6.44 7.46
N PRO A 128 12.10 5.12 7.25
CA PRO A 128 12.09 4.17 8.35
C PRO A 128 13.48 4.16 9.02
N THR A 129 13.54 4.55 10.29
CA THR A 129 14.77 4.48 11.09
C THR A 129 14.86 3.15 11.83
N LYS A 130 16.05 2.79 12.32
CA LYS A 130 16.22 1.56 13.12
C LYS A 130 15.38 1.61 14.39
N GLU A 131 15.33 2.78 15.02
CA GLU A 131 14.53 3.04 16.22
C GLU A 131 13.05 2.83 15.89
N TRP A 132 12.56 3.45 14.81
CA TRP A 132 11.18 3.29 14.39
C TRP A 132 10.86 1.85 14.00
N LEU A 133 11.78 1.06 13.43
CA LEU A 133 11.55 -0.36 13.12
C LEU A 133 11.50 -1.23 14.38
N ASN A 134 12.33 -0.93 15.37
CA ASN A 134 12.48 -1.74 16.58
C ASN A 134 11.53 -1.36 17.72
N ASP A 135 10.87 -0.20 17.65
CA ASP A 135 9.91 0.21 18.67
C ASP A 135 8.73 -0.78 18.76
N ILE A 136 8.22 -1.09 19.94
CA ILE A 136 7.03 -1.96 20.05
C ILE A 136 5.85 -1.01 20.25
N CYS A 137 5.09 -0.76 19.17
CA CYS A 137 3.85 0.01 19.24
C CYS A 137 2.73 -0.81 19.88
#